data_AF-A0A359M255-F1
#
_entry.id   AF-A0A359M255-F1
#
_cell.length_a   1.000
_cell.length_b   1.000
_cell.length_c   1.000
_cell.angle_alpha   90.00
_cell.angle_beta   90.00
_cell.angle_gamma   90.00
#
_symmetry.space_group_name_H-M   'P 1'
#
loop_
_entity.id
_entity.type
_entity.pdbx_description
1 polymer ?
#
loop_
_entity_poly.entity_id
_entity_poly.type
_entity_poly.pdbx_seq_one_letter_code
_entity_poly.pdbx_strand_id
1 'polypeptide(L)'
;MLGTTYGGNGTTNFALPELRGRTPLHFGALPLGQRAGAENHTLVAAEMPAHTHPVNASAAAATAVGPAGAVWAQPPGLAVYAPSGGGTMAAAALTSAGSSQPHSNVQPFLALNFCIALQGIFPSPS
;
A
#
# COMPACT_ATOMS: atom_id res chain seq x y z
N MET A 1 8.52 -38.08 -0.71
CA MET A 1 8.86 -37.42 0.57
C MET A 1 9.00 -35.92 0.34
N LEU A 2 8.77 -35.08 1.35
CA LEU A 2 8.74 -33.60 1.26
C LEU A 2 10.13 -32.94 1.08
N GLY A 3 11.21 -33.72 1.19
CA GLY A 3 12.58 -33.23 1.04
C GLY A 3 12.97 -32.20 2.12
N THR A 4 13.87 -31.29 1.77
CA THR A 4 14.30 -30.16 2.61
C THR A 4 13.57 -28.86 2.29
N THR A 5 12.55 -28.90 1.42
CA THR A 5 11.83 -27.73 0.90
C THR A 5 11.29 -26.80 1.98
N TYR A 6 10.83 -27.36 3.10
CA TYR A 6 10.28 -26.60 4.22
C TYR A 6 11.25 -26.48 5.41
N GLY A 7 12.49 -26.95 5.23
CA GLY A 7 13.51 -27.08 6.26
C GLY A 7 13.87 -28.53 6.57
N GLY A 8 14.81 -28.71 7.50
CA GLY A 8 15.40 -30.00 7.86
C GLY A 8 16.67 -30.32 7.06
N ASN A 9 17.25 -31.49 7.34
CA ASN A 9 18.54 -31.93 6.78
C ASN A 9 18.40 -33.03 5.71
N GLY A 10 17.17 -33.44 5.40
CA GLY A 10 16.87 -34.39 4.33
C GLY A 10 17.27 -35.84 4.66
N THR A 11 17.68 -36.12 5.90
CA THR A 11 18.11 -37.45 6.34
C THR A 11 17.38 -37.88 7.61
N THR A 12 17.60 -37.17 8.73
CA THR A 12 17.01 -37.52 10.04
C THR A 12 15.84 -36.63 10.42
N ASN A 13 15.67 -35.48 9.76
CA ASN A 13 14.51 -34.63 9.96
C ASN A 13 14.06 -33.95 8.66
N PHE A 14 12.78 -33.59 8.66
CA PHE A 14 12.14 -32.74 7.67
C PHE A 14 11.18 -31.81 8.41
N ALA A 15 10.95 -30.63 7.86
CA ALA A 15 9.93 -29.71 8.35
C ALA A 15 8.65 -29.81 7.51
N LEU A 16 7.53 -29.40 8.11
CA LEU A 16 6.23 -29.33 7.44
C LEU A 16 5.95 -27.92 6.91
N PRO A 17 5.08 -27.78 5.91
CA PRO A 17 4.54 -26.47 5.55
C PRO A 17 3.88 -25.81 6.76
N GLU A 18 4.28 -24.58 7.07
CA GLU A 18 3.65 -23.77 8.11
C GLU A 18 2.66 -22.83 7.42
N LEU A 19 1.37 -23.15 7.50
CA LEU A 19 0.29 -22.45 6.78
C LEU A 19 -0.64 -21.65 7.71
N ARG A 20 -0.30 -21.49 8.99
CA ARG A 20 -1.14 -20.72 9.92
C ARG A 20 -1.09 -19.24 9.53
N GLY A 21 -2.26 -18.62 9.40
CA GLY A 21 -2.37 -17.21 8.95
C GLY A 21 -1.93 -16.98 7.50
N ARG A 22 -1.91 -18.02 6.66
CA ARG A 22 -1.40 -17.91 5.28
C ARG A 22 -2.41 -18.45 4.27
N THR A 23 -2.46 -17.78 3.12
CA THR A 23 -3.18 -18.26 1.93
C THR A 23 -2.22 -19.04 1.04
N PRO A 24 -2.45 -20.34 0.76
CA PRO A 24 -1.62 -21.11 -0.16
C PRO A 24 -1.72 -20.57 -1.60
N LEU A 25 -0.59 -20.55 -2.30
CA LEU A 25 -0.51 -20.27 -3.73
C LEU A 25 0.03 -21.52 -4.45
N HIS A 26 -0.46 -21.78 -5.66
CA HIS A 26 0.14 -22.81 -6.50
C HIS A 26 1.62 -22.48 -6.79
N PHE A 27 2.46 -23.50 -6.82
CA PHE A 27 3.87 -23.33 -7.16
C PHE A 27 4.01 -22.90 -8.63
N GLY A 28 4.99 -22.06 -8.93
CA GLY A 28 5.19 -21.53 -10.29
C GLY A 28 6.08 -20.32 -10.25
N ALA A 29 5.49 -19.12 -10.39
CA ALA A 29 6.21 -17.86 -10.26
C ALA A 29 6.94 -17.72 -8.92
N LEU A 30 6.39 -18.32 -7.85
CA LEU A 30 7.08 -18.50 -6.58
C LEU A 30 7.50 -19.98 -6.45
N PRO A 31 8.78 -20.26 -6.11
CA PRO A 31 9.21 -21.59 -5.72
C PRO A 31 8.40 -22.16 -4.55
N LEU A 32 8.22 -23.48 -4.56
CA LEU A 32 7.53 -24.19 -3.49
C LEU A 32 8.22 -23.92 -2.13
N GLY A 33 7.43 -23.61 -1.10
CA GLY A 33 7.94 -23.30 0.24
C GLY A 33 8.34 -21.85 0.47
N GLN A 34 8.38 -21.01 -0.58
CA GLN A 34 8.62 -19.58 -0.42
C GLN A 34 7.44 -18.89 0.29
N ARG A 35 7.76 -17.93 1.16
CA ARG A 35 6.81 -17.08 1.86
C ARG A 35 6.87 -15.66 1.28
N ALA A 36 5.72 -15.05 1.03
CA ALA A 36 5.59 -13.70 0.51
C ALA A 36 4.28 -13.05 0.98
N GLY A 37 4.09 -11.78 0.65
CA GLY A 37 2.90 -10.99 0.97
C GLY A 37 3.02 -10.16 2.25
N ALA A 38 2.03 -9.29 2.46
CA ALA A 38 1.89 -8.44 3.64
C ALA A 38 0.42 -8.31 4.00
N GLU A 39 0.10 -8.40 5.30
CA GLU A 39 -1.28 -8.28 5.80
C GLU A 39 -1.79 -6.84 5.78
N ASN A 40 -0.89 -5.86 5.93
CA ASN A 40 -1.16 -4.44 5.90
C ASN A 40 -0.21 -3.74 4.94
N HIS A 41 -0.70 -2.71 4.25
CA HIS A 41 0.10 -1.88 3.35
C HIS A 41 -0.09 -0.40 3.66
N THR A 42 1.02 0.35 3.75
CA THR A 42 0.98 1.81 3.88
C THR A 42 1.40 2.40 2.54
N LEU A 43 0.51 3.19 1.94
CA LEU A 43 0.80 3.81 0.65
C LEU A 43 2.01 4.76 0.77
N VAL A 44 2.94 4.62 -0.16
CA VAL A 44 4.06 5.56 -0.32
C VAL A 44 3.82 6.52 -1.48
N ALA A 45 4.58 7.63 -1.53
CA ALA A 45 4.43 8.63 -2.57
C ALA A 45 4.56 8.06 -4.00
N ALA A 46 5.38 7.03 -4.20
CA ALA A 46 5.54 6.37 -5.51
C ALA A 46 4.32 5.52 -5.94
N GLU A 47 3.41 5.21 -5.02
CA GLU A 47 2.18 4.44 -5.28
C GLU A 47 0.96 5.35 -5.48
N MET A 48 1.15 6.67 -5.40
CA MET A 48 0.13 7.67 -5.67
C MET A 48 0.41 8.35 -7.00
N PRO A 49 -0.60 8.54 -7.87
CA PRO A 49 -0.43 9.38 -9.05
C PRO A 49 0.06 10.77 -8.68
N ALA A 50 0.97 11.31 -9.51
CA ALA A 50 1.38 12.70 -9.41
C ALA A 50 0.14 13.59 -9.56
N HIS A 51 -0.14 14.38 -8.52
CA HIS A 51 -1.22 15.35 -8.51
C HIS A 51 -0.64 16.70 -8.15
N THR A 52 -1.30 17.76 -8.62
CA THR A 52 -0.93 19.13 -8.31
C THR A 52 -2.09 19.81 -7.59
N HIS A 53 -1.75 20.75 -6.71
CA HIS A 53 -2.71 21.65 -6.11
C HIS A 53 -2.57 23.02 -6.79
N PRO A 54 -3.20 23.23 -7.97
CA PRO A 54 -3.17 24.54 -8.60
C PRO A 54 -3.96 25.53 -7.74
N VAL A 55 -3.30 26.63 -7.39
CA VAL A 55 -3.95 27.76 -6.73
C VAL A 55 -4.50 28.68 -7.82
N ASN A 56 -5.80 28.95 -7.77
CA ASN A 56 -6.43 29.94 -8.65
C ASN A 56 -6.70 31.23 -7.85
N ALA A 57 -6.19 32.34 -8.36
CA ALA A 57 -6.41 33.68 -7.81
C ALA A 57 -6.87 34.65 -8.91
N SER A 58 -7.55 35.72 -8.51
CA SER A 58 -7.99 36.81 -9.38
C SER A 58 -7.02 37.99 -9.29
N ALA A 59 -6.70 38.58 -10.45
CA ALA A 59 -5.96 39.84 -10.52
C ALA A 59 -6.86 41.06 -10.23
N ALA A 60 -8.18 40.88 -10.15
CA ALA A 60 -9.11 41.95 -9.82
C ALA A 60 -9.03 42.33 -8.32
N ALA A 61 -9.52 43.52 -7.99
CA ALA A 61 -9.67 43.94 -6.60
C ALA A 61 -10.66 43.03 -5.86
N ALA A 62 -10.34 42.71 -4.61
CA ALA A 62 -11.17 41.89 -3.73
C ALA A 62 -12.51 42.60 -3.47
N THR A 63 -13.60 41.86 -3.66
CA THR A 63 -14.97 42.35 -3.48
C THR A 63 -15.64 41.83 -2.21
N ALA A 64 -15.00 40.88 -1.52
CA ALA A 64 -15.53 40.26 -0.31
C ALA A 64 -14.39 39.95 0.67
N VAL A 65 -14.73 39.95 1.97
CA VAL A 65 -13.84 39.50 3.04
C VAL A 65 -14.32 38.11 3.47
N GLY A 66 -13.62 37.06 3.01
CA GLY A 66 -13.90 35.66 3.37
C GLY A 66 -13.85 34.69 2.19
N PRO A 67 -13.69 33.38 2.44
CA PRO A 67 -13.48 32.38 1.40
C PRO A 67 -14.77 31.80 0.78
N ALA A 68 -15.93 32.00 1.40
CA ALA A 68 -17.17 31.36 0.98
C ALA A 68 -17.60 31.84 -0.42
N GLY A 69 -17.51 30.96 -1.42
CA GLY A 69 -17.85 31.28 -2.81
C GLY A 69 -16.89 32.27 -3.49
N ALA A 70 -15.73 32.54 -2.90
CA ALA A 70 -14.76 33.51 -3.38
C ALA A 70 -13.43 32.84 -3.76
N VAL A 71 -12.65 33.51 -4.60
CA VAL A 71 -11.24 33.16 -4.89
C VAL A 71 -10.33 34.19 -4.23
N TRP A 72 -9.05 33.84 -4.04
CA TRP A 72 -8.06 34.81 -3.59
C TRP A 72 -7.96 35.97 -4.59
N ALA A 73 -7.87 37.20 -4.11
CA ALA A 73 -7.87 38.40 -4.92
C ALA A 73 -7.04 39.52 -4.26
N GLN A 74 -6.71 40.58 -5.00
CA GLN A 74 -5.91 41.69 -4.48
C GLN A 74 -6.72 42.53 -3.48
N PRO A 75 -6.31 42.67 -2.21
CA PRO A 75 -6.92 43.66 -1.36
C PRO A 75 -6.66 45.08 -1.90
N PRO A 76 -7.60 46.04 -1.73
CA PRO A 76 -7.38 47.41 -2.18
C PRO A 76 -6.11 48.02 -1.58
N GLY A 77 -5.25 48.59 -2.44
CA GLY A 77 -4.03 49.29 -2.01
C GLY A 77 -2.82 48.40 -1.70
N LEU A 78 -2.91 47.08 -1.89
CA LEU A 78 -1.79 46.16 -1.70
C LEU A 78 -1.72 45.11 -2.81
N ALA A 79 -0.57 45.05 -3.50
CA ALA A 79 -0.32 44.06 -4.54
C ALA A 79 0.28 42.77 -3.93
N VAL A 80 -0.58 41.77 -3.68
CA VAL A 80 -0.22 40.48 -3.05
C VAL A 80 0.04 39.38 -4.09
N TYR A 81 -0.62 39.41 -5.26
CA TYR A 81 -0.45 38.43 -6.33
C TYR A 81 -0.04 39.07 -7.67
N ALA A 82 0.69 38.36 -8.54
CA ALA A 82 1.11 38.85 -9.85
C ALA A 82 0.22 38.30 -10.99
N PRO A 83 0.06 39.02 -12.12
CA PRO A 83 -0.81 38.60 -13.23
C PRO A 83 -0.29 37.38 -14.03
N SER A 84 1.01 37.07 -13.92
CA SER A 84 1.60 35.80 -14.40
C SER A 84 2.92 35.53 -13.66
N GLY A 85 3.18 34.26 -13.33
CA GLY A 85 4.41 33.85 -12.67
C GLY A 85 4.24 32.62 -11.77
N GLY A 86 4.82 31.50 -12.20
CA GLY A 86 4.94 30.25 -11.45
C GLY A 86 6.10 30.28 -10.46
N GLY A 87 6.02 31.13 -9.44
CA GLY A 87 6.87 31.01 -8.27
C GLY A 87 6.48 29.77 -7.47
N THR A 88 7.45 28.98 -7.01
CA THR A 88 7.17 27.88 -6.09
C THR A 88 6.58 28.45 -4.81
N MET A 89 5.31 28.11 -4.51
CA MET A 89 4.69 28.45 -3.23
C MET A 89 5.57 27.95 -2.08
N ALA A 90 5.56 28.65 -0.94
CA ALA A 90 6.28 28.16 0.24
C ALA A 90 5.85 26.71 0.55
N ALA A 91 6.81 25.79 0.73
CA ALA A 91 6.51 24.37 0.89
C ALA A 91 5.53 24.06 2.04
N ALA A 92 5.54 24.90 3.08
CA ALA A 92 4.60 24.83 4.21
C ALA A 92 3.13 25.10 3.81
N ALA A 93 2.86 25.75 2.68
CA ALA A 93 1.52 25.94 2.13
C ALA A 93 1.04 24.72 1.32
N LEU A 94 1.92 23.76 1.03
CA LEU A 94 1.67 22.56 0.22
C LEU A 94 2.02 21.29 1.00
N THR A 95 1.83 21.29 2.32
CA THR A 95 2.10 20.10 3.13
C THR A 95 1.26 18.92 2.66
N SER A 96 1.87 17.74 2.55
CA SER A 96 1.17 16.50 2.23
C SER A 96 0.06 16.23 3.24
N ALA A 97 -1.16 16.03 2.76
CA ALA A 97 -2.28 15.57 3.58
C ALA A 97 -2.29 14.04 3.64
N GLY A 98 -2.69 13.48 4.80
CA GLY A 98 -2.76 12.04 5.04
C GLY A 98 -1.92 11.62 6.25
N SER A 99 -2.47 10.74 7.10
CA SER A 99 -1.83 10.32 8.36
C SER A 99 -0.91 9.10 8.22
N SER A 100 -0.55 8.73 6.97
CA SER A 100 0.24 7.52 6.64
C SER A 100 -0.23 6.27 7.40
N GLN A 101 -1.55 6.08 7.54
CA GLN A 101 -2.10 4.91 8.20
C GLN A 101 -2.15 3.72 7.23
N PRO A 102 -1.73 2.52 7.66
CA PRO A 102 -1.85 1.33 6.84
C PRO A 102 -3.31 0.97 6.60
N HIS A 103 -3.59 0.43 5.43
CA HIS A 103 -4.84 -0.26 5.15
C HIS A 103 -4.64 -1.78 5.20
N SER A 104 -5.73 -2.50 5.48
CA SER A 104 -5.75 -3.94 5.34
C SER A 104 -5.48 -4.33 3.89
N ASN A 105 -4.60 -5.30 3.70
CA ASN A 105 -4.28 -5.93 2.43
C ASN A 105 -4.68 -7.42 2.41
N VAL A 106 -5.55 -7.82 3.35
CA VAL A 106 -6.13 -9.17 3.36
C VAL A 106 -7.47 -9.17 2.62
N GLN A 107 -7.60 -10.07 1.64
CA GLN A 107 -8.86 -10.37 0.97
C GLN A 107 -9.83 -11.07 1.93
N PRO A 108 -11.15 -11.11 1.66
CA PRO A 108 -12.08 -11.93 2.41
C PRO A 108 -11.64 -13.40 2.46
N PHE A 109 -11.71 -14.03 3.63
CA PHE A 109 -11.20 -15.39 3.84
C PHE A 109 -12.07 -16.20 4.79
N LEU A 110 -11.91 -17.53 4.73
CA LEU A 110 -12.41 -18.49 5.70
C LEU A 110 -11.23 -19.23 6.32
N ALA A 111 -11.21 -19.31 7.65
CA ALA A 111 -10.19 -20.08 8.36
C ALA A 111 -10.45 -21.59 8.20
N LEU A 112 -9.42 -22.33 7.75
CA LEU A 112 -9.45 -23.77 7.59
C LEU A 112 -8.25 -24.40 8.31
N ASN A 113 -8.39 -25.69 8.64
CA ASN A 113 -7.29 -26.50 9.15
C ASN A 113 -6.62 -27.25 8.00
N PHE A 114 -5.32 -27.04 7.84
CA PHE A 114 -4.50 -27.82 6.91
C PHE A 114 -3.90 -29.03 7.63
N CYS A 115 -4.18 -30.22 7.11
CA CYS A 115 -3.68 -31.48 7.64
C CYS A 115 -2.83 -32.19 6.59
N ILE A 116 -1.76 -32.86 7.02
CA ILE A 116 -0.89 -33.67 6.17
C ILE A 116 -0.59 -35.01 6.84
N ALA A 117 -0.71 -36.10 6.10
CA ALA A 117 -0.36 -37.42 6.60
C ALA A 117 1.17 -37.55 6.69
N LEU A 118 1.67 -37.91 7.88
CA LEU A 118 3.10 -38.11 8.13
C LEU A 118 3.58 -39.52 7.78
N GLN A 119 2.65 -40.48 7.80
CA GLN A 119 2.89 -41.91 7.60
C GLN A 119 1.74 -42.48 6.77
N GLY A 120 2.04 -43.43 5.90
CA GLY A 120 1.08 -44.16 5.08
C GLY A 120 1.74 -45.33 4.37
N ILE A 121 0.95 -46.31 3.96
CA ILE A 121 1.38 -47.43 3.11
C ILE A 121 1.31 -46.99 1.65
N PHE A 122 2.45 -46.97 0.95
CA PHE A 122 2.49 -46.55 -0.45
C PHE A 122 3.45 -47.42 -1.29
N PRO A 123 3.00 -47.99 -2.43
CA PRO A 123 1.60 -48.08 -2.84
C PRO A 123 0.81 -49.01 -1.90
N SER A 124 -0.51 -48.80 -1.78
CA SER A 124 -1.37 -49.75 -1.06
C SER A 124 -1.24 -51.12 -1.74
N PRO A 125 -0.96 -52.21 -0.99
CA PRO A 125 -1.07 -53.56 -1.57
C PRO A 125 -2.48 -53.74 -2.10
N SER A 126 -2.60 -54.14 -3.37
CA SER A 126 -3.86 -54.58 -3.97
C SER A 126 -4.36 -55.86 -3.31
#